data_AF-A0A1I3PLF2-F1
#
_entry.id   AF-A0A1I3PLF2-F1
#
_cell.length_a   1.000
_cell.length_b   1.000
_cell.length_c   1.000
_cell.angle_alpha   90.00
_cell.angle_beta   90.00
_cell.angle_gamma   90.00
#
_symmetry.space_group_name_H-M   'P 1'
#
loop_
_entity.id
_entity.type
_entity.pdbx_description
1 polymer ?
#
loop_
_entity_poly.entity_id
_entity_poly.type
_entity_poly.pdbx_seq_one_letter_code
_entity_poly.pdbx_strand_id
1 'polypeptide(L)'
;MRDINEEKRINAANLIKRSMRQYFENKAIDRMSSTLIHRHRRHHSKKLFDFHKTKDGRDYPDLHSNMKTIAKDLKNKLGAFNEDELGFVRNFYSKEFYIVHASDYNLIDRAKKSLTLLSRVSLQERKIPFDEANSKDDATFLGNDKYVFFSLEVGREPKKKRSNFGNHFYRIRYSANKYSLVYSSMVLYDQLYKCKHLNMLEHSVRIIDRIGISSDSVEQIELSILRRTNGGSAFSGYFNSINGLLYSLLIDIRELKNEQDKKKLLSASTDEEFNNIINGFYRPEVRIPIVAGFFQWEYEYIERNI
;
A
#
# COMPACT_ATOMS: atom_id res chain seq x y z
N MET A 1 41.26 -6.47 10.47
CA MET A 1 40.69 -7.06 9.23
C MET A 1 39.42 -7.79 9.62
N ARG A 2 38.26 -7.48 9.01
CA ARG A 2 37.07 -8.34 9.19
C ARG A 2 37.40 -9.71 8.59
N ASP A 3 37.04 -10.79 9.28
CA ASP A 3 37.31 -12.15 8.83
C ASP A 3 36.57 -12.38 7.49
N ILE A 4 37.31 -12.70 6.44
CA ILE A 4 36.78 -12.99 5.10
C ILE A 4 35.71 -14.10 5.16
N ASN A 5 35.77 -14.99 6.15
CA ASN A 5 34.76 -16.01 6.37
C ASN A 5 33.46 -15.46 6.96
N GLU A 6 33.53 -14.43 7.81
CA GLU A 6 32.35 -13.78 8.38
C GLU A 6 31.57 -13.01 7.30
N GLU A 7 32.28 -12.29 6.44
CA GLU A 7 31.67 -11.56 5.32
C GLU A 7 30.96 -12.51 4.34
N LYS A 8 31.61 -13.64 3.99
CA LYS A 8 31.01 -14.68 3.15
C LYS A 8 29.73 -15.26 3.78
N ARG A 9 29.74 -15.53 5.09
CA ARG A 9 28.56 -16.03 5.82
C ARG A 9 27.41 -15.03 5.84
N ILE A 10 27.71 -13.76 6.09
CA ILE A 10 26.70 -12.67 6.06
C ILE A 10 26.08 -12.57 4.66
N ASN A 11 26.91 -12.60 3.62
CA ASN A 11 26.44 -12.53 2.24
C ASN A 11 25.55 -13.72 1.86
N ALA A 12 25.93 -14.94 2.24
CA ALA A 12 25.12 -16.13 2.02
C ALA A 12 23.77 -16.06 2.76
N ALA A 13 23.77 -15.66 4.03
CA ALA A 13 22.54 -15.50 4.81
C ALA A 13 21.60 -14.44 4.20
N ASN A 14 22.16 -13.33 3.72
CA ASN A 14 21.40 -12.27 3.06
C ASN A 14 20.82 -12.72 1.72
N LEU A 15 21.55 -13.54 0.95
CA LEU A 15 21.04 -14.13 -0.29
C LEU A 15 19.84 -15.04 -0.01
N ILE A 16 19.95 -15.95 0.97
CA ILE A 16 18.86 -16.85 1.38
C ILE A 16 17.63 -16.04 1.80
N LYS A 17 17.80 -15.01 2.64
CA LYS A 17 16.70 -14.13 3.06
C LYS A 17 15.99 -13.48 1.88
N ARG A 18 16.75 -12.97 0.89
CA ARG A 18 16.20 -12.36 -0.33
C ARG A 18 15.39 -13.38 -1.15
N SER A 19 15.97 -14.55 -1.41
CA SER A 19 15.29 -15.61 -2.16
C SER A 19 14.01 -16.08 -1.48
N MET A 20 14.03 -16.24 -0.15
CA MET A 20 12.82 -16.59 0.61
C MET A 20 11.74 -15.51 0.53
N ARG A 21 12.12 -14.22 0.63
CA ARG A 21 11.15 -13.11 0.55
C ARG A 21 10.54 -12.96 -0.84
N GLN A 22 11.35 -13.12 -1.89
CA GLN A 22 10.86 -13.14 -3.26
C GLN A 22 9.92 -14.33 -3.51
N TYR A 23 10.24 -15.50 -2.96
CA TYR A 23 9.35 -16.66 -3.02
C TYR A 23 8.01 -16.39 -2.34
N PHE A 24 8.00 -15.72 -1.18
CA PHE A 24 6.75 -15.34 -0.50
C PHE A 24 5.93 -14.33 -1.28
N GLU A 25 6.56 -13.29 -1.84
CA GLU A 25 5.93 -12.34 -2.75
C GLU A 25 5.26 -13.07 -3.92
N ASN A 26 6.01 -13.92 -4.62
CA ASN A 26 5.49 -14.66 -5.77
C ASN A 26 4.31 -15.54 -5.36
N LYS A 27 4.42 -16.29 -4.26
CA LYS A 27 3.35 -17.17 -3.74
C LYS A 27 2.07 -16.39 -3.39
N ALA A 28 2.20 -15.15 -2.93
CA ALA A 28 1.08 -14.28 -2.62
C ALA A 28 0.43 -13.70 -3.90
N ILE A 29 1.23 -13.27 -4.88
CA ILE A 29 0.74 -12.83 -6.20
C ILE A 29 0.06 -13.97 -6.96
N ASP A 30 0.61 -15.19 -6.90
CA ASP A 30 0.04 -16.37 -7.56
C ASP A 30 -1.32 -16.76 -6.95
N ARG A 31 -1.45 -16.61 -5.62
CA ARG A 31 -2.72 -16.82 -4.91
C ARG A 31 -3.78 -15.81 -5.33
N MET A 32 -3.42 -14.53 -5.44
CA MET A 32 -4.31 -13.51 -5.99
C MET A 32 -4.71 -13.87 -7.42
N SER A 33 -3.72 -14.08 -8.31
CA SER A 33 -3.94 -14.41 -9.73
C SER A 33 -4.91 -15.57 -9.91
N SER A 34 -4.70 -16.67 -9.17
CA SER A 34 -5.55 -17.86 -9.22
C SER A 34 -6.99 -17.56 -8.80
N THR A 35 -7.15 -16.73 -7.75
CA THR A 35 -8.47 -16.32 -7.24
C THR A 35 -9.20 -15.45 -8.26
N LEU A 36 -8.52 -14.47 -8.85
CA LEU A 36 -9.08 -13.59 -9.88
C LEU A 36 -9.49 -14.39 -11.13
N ILE A 37 -8.65 -15.32 -11.60
CA ILE A 37 -8.95 -16.19 -12.76
C ILE A 37 -10.19 -17.04 -12.48
N HIS A 38 -10.26 -17.68 -11.30
CA HIS A 38 -11.40 -18.50 -10.91
C HIS A 38 -12.70 -17.70 -10.88
N ARG A 39 -12.65 -16.47 -10.35
CA ARG A 39 -13.81 -15.56 -10.30
C ARG A 39 -14.25 -15.10 -11.68
N HIS A 40 -13.30 -14.70 -12.53
CA HIS A 40 -13.59 -14.30 -13.90
C HIS A 40 -14.36 -15.39 -14.65
N ARG A 41 -13.89 -16.64 -14.55
CA ARG A 41 -14.52 -17.81 -15.19
C ARG A 41 -15.93 -18.10 -14.68
N ARG A 42 -16.20 -17.87 -13.39
CA ARG A 42 -17.51 -18.16 -12.78
C ARG A 42 -18.57 -17.08 -12.99
N HIS A 43 -18.16 -15.82 -13.11
CA HIS A 43 -19.10 -14.69 -13.06
C HIS A 43 -19.04 -13.77 -14.29
N HIS A 44 -18.25 -14.10 -15.33
CA HIS A 44 -18.05 -13.26 -16.53
C HIS A 44 -17.73 -11.79 -16.22
N SER A 45 -17.09 -11.52 -15.07
CA SER A 45 -16.83 -10.16 -14.62
C SER A 45 -15.59 -9.61 -15.30
N LYS A 46 -15.76 -8.99 -16.48
CA LYS A 46 -14.71 -8.20 -17.17
C LYS A 46 -14.24 -6.97 -16.35
N LYS A 47 -15.02 -6.53 -15.37
CA LYS A 47 -14.85 -5.23 -14.68
C LYS A 47 -14.12 -5.27 -13.33
N LEU A 48 -13.69 -6.44 -12.86
CA LEU A 48 -13.24 -6.59 -11.47
C LEU A 48 -11.75 -6.30 -11.26
N PHE A 49 -10.96 -6.17 -12.34
CA PHE A 49 -9.52 -6.19 -12.22
C PHE A 49 -8.86 -4.94 -12.81
N ASP A 50 -8.09 -4.26 -11.97
CA ASP A 50 -7.22 -3.12 -12.28
C ASP A 50 -5.94 -3.58 -13.02
N PHE A 51 -6.16 -4.36 -14.10
CA PHE A 51 -5.25 -5.20 -14.89
C PHE A 51 -5.09 -4.80 -16.36
N HIS A 52 -4.07 -4.04 -16.80
CA HIS A 52 -3.93 -3.69 -18.24
C HIS A 52 -3.22 -4.76 -19.07
N LYS A 53 -2.23 -5.43 -18.50
CA LYS A 53 -1.41 -6.43 -19.22
C LYS A 53 -2.02 -7.82 -19.05
N THR A 54 -2.34 -8.46 -20.16
CA THR A 54 -2.85 -9.83 -20.18
C THR A 54 -1.73 -10.84 -20.39
N LYS A 55 -1.91 -12.05 -19.87
CA LYS A 55 -0.94 -13.14 -20.08
C LYS A 55 -1.21 -13.84 -21.41
N ASP A 56 -0.31 -13.69 -22.39
CA ASP A 56 -0.35 -14.40 -23.68
C ASP A 56 -1.66 -14.20 -24.48
N GLY A 57 -2.23 -12.99 -24.45
CA GLY A 57 -3.49 -12.68 -25.17
C GLY A 57 -4.76 -13.28 -24.53
N ARG A 58 -4.70 -13.74 -23.27
CA ARG A 58 -5.84 -14.30 -22.53
C ARG A 58 -6.63 -13.22 -21.76
N ASP A 59 -7.90 -13.46 -21.44
CA ASP A 59 -8.79 -12.49 -20.75
C ASP A 59 -8.49 -12.24 -19.25
N TYR A 60 -7.28 -12.52 -18.77
CA TYR A 60 -6.91 -12.35 -17.35
C TYR A 60 -5.56 -11.67 -17.16
N PRO A 61 -5.38 -10.92 -16.06
CA PRO A 61 -4.22 -10.07 -15.85
C PRO A 61 -2.96 -10.88 -15.52
N ASP A 62 -1.82 -10.45 -16.07
CA ASP A 62 -0.49 -10.86 -15.59
C ASP A 62 -0.12 -10.00 -14.38
N LEU A 63 -0.53 -10.43 -13.18
CA LEU A 63 -0.29 -9.64 -11.95
C LEU A 63 1.19 -9.35 -11.71
N HIS A 64 2.08 -10.30 -12.01
CA HIS A 64 3.51 -10.12 -11.83
C HIS A 64 4.02 -8.99 -12.72
N SER A 65 3.70 -9.03 -14.01
CA SER A 65 4.12 -7.99 -14.95
C SER A 65 3.47 -6.65 -14.59
N ASN A 66 2.15 -6.62 -14.43
CA ASN A 66 1.43 -5.38 -14.12
C ASN A 66 2.01 -4.69 -12.87
N MET A 67 2.08 -5.40 -11.74
CA MET A 67 2.50 -4.78 -10.47
C MET A 67 3.98 -4.36 -10.49
N LYS A 68 4.84 -5.03 -11.28
CA LYS A 68 6.27 -4.71 -11.36
C LYS A 68 6.59 -3.58 -12.34
N THR A 69 5.76 -3.35 -13.36
CA THR A 69 6.07 -2.38 -14.42
C THR A 69 5.21 -1.13 -14.38
N ILE A 70 4.07 -1.14 -13.69
CA ILE A 70 3.10 -0.05 -13.78
C ILE A 70 3.68 1.31 -13.35
N ALA A 71 4.60 1.35 -12.38
CA ALA A 71 5.28 2.59 -11.99
C ALA A 71 6.09 3.18 -13.16
N LYS A 72 6.73 2.34 -13.98
CA LYS A 72 7.43 2.76 -15.20
C LYS A 72 6.43 3.25 -16.26
N ASP A 73 5.32 2.55 -16.43
CA ASP A 73 4.27 2.93 -17.38
C ASP A 73 3.67 4.30 -17.02
N LEU A 74 3.40 4.55 -15.73
CA LEU A 74 2.95 5.86 -15.22
C LEU A 74 3.99 6.96 -15.44
N LYS A 75 5.28 6.67 -15.19
CA LYS A 75 6.37 7.62 -15.46
C LYS A 75 6.41 8.01 -16.94
N ASN A 76 6.26 7.03 -17.83
CA ASN A 76 6.24 7.28 -19.27
C ASN A 76 5.01 8.10 -19.67
N LYS A 77 3.83 7.83 -19.09
CA LYS A 77 2.61 8.64 -19.31
C LYS A 77 2.79 10.09 -18.87
N LEU A 78 3.46 10.32 -17.73
CA LEU A 78 3.74 11.67 -17.22
C LEU A 78 4.69 12.46 -18.11
N GLY A 79 5.69 11.81 -18.72
CA GLY A 79 6.71 12.53 -19.47
C GLY A 79 7.53 13.46 -18.57
N ALA A 80 7.88 14.65 -19.07
CA ALA A 80 8.68 15.62 -18.33
C ALA A 80 7.88 16.28 -17.19
N PHE A 81 8.60 16.68 -16.14
CA PHE A 81 8.06 17.47 -15.03
C PHE A 81 8.31 18.95 -15.27
N ASN A 82 7.33 19.78 -14.94
CA ASN A 82 7.53 21.23 -14.83
C ASN A 82 8.17 21.61 -13.47
N GLU A 83 8.50 22.89 -13.26
CA GLU A 83 9.19 23.34 -12.04
C GLU A 83 8.38 23.11 -10.75
N ASP A 84 7.06 23.34 -10.78
CA ASP A 84 6.19 23.12 -9.61
C ASP A 84 6.13 21.62 -9.26
N GLU A 85 6.02 20.76 -10.27
CA GLU A 85 6.06 19.31 -10.12
C GLU A 85 7.42 18.83 -9.60
N LEU A 86 8.53 19.41 -10.06
CA LEU A 86 9.86 19.12 -9.52
C LEU A 86 9.98 19.53 -8.05
N GLY A 87 9.37 20.66 -7.66
CA GLY A 87 9.23 21.07 -6.26
C GLY A 87 8.48 20.02 -5.43
N PHE A 88 7.31 19.60 -5.89
CA PHE A 88 6.51 18.56 -5.25
C PHE A 88 7.27 17.24 -5.13
N VAL A 89 7.97 16.81 -6.19
CA VAL A 89 8.77 15.58 -6.22
C VAL A 89 9.89 15.63 -5.17
N ARG A 90 10.63 16.74 -5.09
CA ARG A 90 11.69 16.93 -4.07
C ARG A 90 11.11 16.85 -2.66
N ASN A 91 10.00 17.55 -2.43
CA ASN A 91 9.33 17.55 -1.13
C ASN A 91 8.82 16.15 -0.76
N PHE A 92 8.20 15.43 -1.71
CA PHE A 92 7.69 14.08 -1.51
C PHE A 92 8.80 13.11 -1.10
N TYR A 93 9.93 13.08 -1.81
CA TYR A 93 11.04 12.17 -1.48
C TYR A 93 11.79 12.57 -0.21
N SER A 94 11.67 13.81 0.26
CA SER A 94 12.18 14.21 1.57
C SER A 94 11.39 13.63 2.74
N LYS A 95 10.16 13.12 2.49
CA LYS A 95 9.28 12.64 3.54
C LYS A 95 9.65 11.25 4.04
N GLU A 96 9.45 11.06 5.34
CA GLU A 96 9.47 9.73 5.94
C GLU A 96 8.08 9.10 5.85
N PHE A 97 8.00 7.85 5.37
CA PHE A 97 6.77 7.09 5.31
C PHE A 97 6.73 6.06 6.43
N TYR A 98 5.56 5.83 6.99
CA TYR A 98 5.31 4.82 8.01
C TYR A 98 4.15 3.94 7.61
N ILE A 99 4.24 2.64 7.91
CA ILE A 99 3.16 1.69 7.76
C ILE A 99 2.61 1.35 9.14
N VAL A 100 1.28 1.28 9.25
CA VAL A 100 0.59 1.07 10.52
C VAL A 100 -0.31 -0.15 10.43
N HIS A 101 -0.07 -1.10 11.32
CA HIS A 101 -0.95 -2.24 11.57
C HIS A 101 -1.74 -2.00 12.84
N ALA A 102 -2.99 -2.47 12.90
CA ALA A 102 -3.82 -2.40 14.09
C ALA A 102 -4.35 -3.79 14.43
N SER A 103 -4.41 -4.12 15.72
CA SER A 103 -4.98 -5.36 16.25
C SER A 103 -5.75 -5.08 17.54
N ASP A 104 -6.69 -5.96 17.82
CA ASP A 104 -7.46 -6.12 19.04
C ASP A 104 -6.65 -6.80 20.17
N TYR A 105 -5.49 -7.36 19.85
CA TYR A 105 -4.58 -7.96 20.80
C TYR A 105 -3.19 -7.29 20.77
N ASN A 106 -2.51 -7.35 21.91
CA ASN A 106 -1.08 -7.05 21.99
C ASN A 106 -0.27 -8.22 21.39
N LEU A 107 0.41 -7.97 20.28
CA LEU A 107 1.16 -8.93 19.47
C LEU A 107 2.67 -8.91 19.76
N ILE A 108 3.10 -8.18 20.80
CA ILE A 108 4.51 -8.09 21.17
C ILE A 108 4.92 -9.34 21.94
N ASP A 109 5.88 -10.07 21.37
CA ASP A 109 6.60 -11.12 22.10
C ASP A 109 7.61 -10.47 23.04
N ARG A 110 7.23 -10.36 24.33
CA ARG A 110 8.07 -9.75 25.37
C ARG A 110 9.38 -10.51 25.61
N ALA A 111 9.36 -11.84 25.48
CA ALA A 111 10.54 -12.67 25.70
C ALA A 111 11.57 -12.46 24.59
N LYS A 112 11.11 -12.37 23.34
CA LYS A 112 11.97 -12.16 22.17
C LYS A 112 12.20 -10.68 21.82
N LYS A 113 11.55 -9.76 22.52
CA LYS A 113 11.56 -8.31 22.23
C LYS A 113 11.28 -8.03 20.75
N SER A 114 10.24 -8.68 20.23
CA SER A 114 9.93 -8.68 18.81
C SER A 114 8.44 -8.61 18.54
N LEU A 115 8.08 -8.09 17.37
CA LEU A 115 6.75 -8.10 16.81
C LEU A 115 6.73 -9.05 15.62
N THR A 116 5.81 -10.01 15.60
CA THR A 116 5.56 -10.88 14.45
C THR A 116 4.10 -10.80 14.06
N LEU A 117 3.86 -10.23 12.88
CA LEU A 117 2.55 -10.13 12.27
C LEU A 117 2.39 -11.23 11.23
N LEU A 118 1.25 -11.92 11.25
CA LEU A 118 0.98 -13.09 10.41
C LEU A 118 -0.16 -12.79 9.45
N SER A 119 -0.04 -13.27 8.22
CA SER A 119 -1.15 -13.26 7.26
C SER A 119 -2.30 -14.14 7.75
N ARG A 120 -3.51 -13.92 7.22
CA ARG A 120 -4.67 -14.76 7.53
C ARG A 120 -4.38 -16.25 7.34
N VAL A 121 -3.81 -16.61 6.19
CA VAL A 121 -3.43 -18.00 5.89
C VAL A 121 -2.47 -18.55 6.95
N SER A 122 -1.48 -17.77 7.38
CA SER A 122 -0.53 -18.19 8.41
C SER A 122 -1.16 -18.33 9.79
N LEU A 123 -2.14 -17.50 10.16
CA LEU A 123 -2.91 -17.66 11.40
C LEU A 123 -3.70 -18.97 11.37
N GLN A 124 -4.37 -19.26 10.26
CA GLN A 124 -5.14 -20.50 10.05
C GLN A 124 -4.25 -21.75 10.11
N GLU A 125 -3.13 -21.75 9.38
CA GLU A 125 -2.15 -22.86 9.38
C GLU A 125 -1.61 -23.15 10.79
N ARG A 126 -1.46 -22.10 11.62
CA ARG A 126 -0.96 -22.21 12.99
C ARG A 126 -2.06 -22.38 14.04
N LYS A 127 -3.33 -22.44 13.63
CA LYS A 127 -4.50 -22.52 14.51
C LYS A 127 -4.54 -21.40 15.56
N ILE A 128 -4.07 -20.21 15.20
CA ILE A 128 -4.14 -19.01 16.05
C ILE A 128 -5.52 -18.37 15.82
N PRO A 129 -6.35 -18.15 16.85
CA PRO A 129 -7.65 -17.48 16.71
C PRO A 129 -7.51 -16.02 16.25
N PHE A 130 -8.43 -15.56 15.41
CA PHE A 130 -8.53 -14.18 14.95
C PHE A 130 -9.95 -13.88 14.46
N ASP A 131 -10.31 -12.60 14.32
CA ASP A 131 -11.59 -12.19 13.75
C ASP A 131 -11.63 -12.48 12.24
N GLU A 132 -12.44 -13.47 11.85
CA GLU A 132 -12.58 -13.87 10.47
C GLU A 132 -13.43 -12.91 9.62
N ALA A 133 -14.28 -12.08 10.24
CA ALA A 133 -15.24 -11.24 9.53
C ALA A 133 -14.57 -10.10 8.77
N ASN A 134 -13.55 -9.47 9.37
CA ASN A 134 -12.93 -8.24 8.83
C ASN A 134 -12.19 -8.40 7.50
N SER A 135 -11.88 -9.63 7.07
CA SER A 135 -11.10 -9.92 5.85
C SER A 135 -11.70 -11.02 4.97
N LYS A 136 -12.96 -11.42 5.23
CA LYS A 136 -13.60 -12.54 4.53
C LYS A 136 -13.77 -12.24 3.04
N ASP A 137 -14.26 -11.05 2.72
CA ASP A 137 -14.51 -10.65 1.33
C ASP A 137 -13.19 -10.55 0.56
N ASP A 138 -12.19 -9.87 1.12
CA ASP A 138 -10.83 -9.78 0.59
C ASP A 138 -10.26 -11.16 0.22
N ALA A 139 -10.29 -12.12 1.15
CA ALA A 139 -9.83 -13.48 0.90
C ALA A 139 -10.61 -14.18 -0.23
N THR A 140 -11.93 -13.98 -0.26
CA THR A 140 -12.86 -14.71 -1.13
C THR A 140 -12.94 -14.13 -2.55
N PHE A 141 -12.72 -12.83 -2.71
CA PHE A 141 -12.85 -12.10 -3.98
C PHE A 141 -11.49 -11.72 -4.58
N LEU A 142 -10.49 -11.39 -3.75
CA LEU A 142 -9.17 -10.95 -4.21
C LEU A 142 -8.07 -11.99 -4.03
N GLY A 143 -8.22 -12.89 -3.05
CA GLY A 143 -7.16 -13.87 -2.73
C GLY A 143 -5.90 -13.21 -2.20
N ASN A 144 -6.04 -12.07 -1.52
CA ASN A 144 -4.95 -11.36 -0.84
C ASN A 144 -4.74 -11.85 0.60
N ASP A 145 -5.32 -13.00 0.98
CA ASP A 145 -5.26 -13.64 2.31
C ASP A 145 -3.86 -14.09 2.76
N LYS A 146 -2.89 -14.08 1.84
CA LYS A 146 -1.46 -14.30 2.12
C LYS A 146 -0.69 -13.03 2.45
N TYR A 147 -1.33 -11.89 2.62
CA TYR A 147 -0.66 -10.65 3.02
C TYR A 147 -0.97 -10.27 4.48
N VAL A 148 -0.03 -9.55 5.08
CA VAL A 148 -0.24 -8.72 6.26
C VAL A 148 -0.48 -7.30 5.78
N PHE A 149 -1.57 -6.68 6.25
CA PHE A 149 -2.04 -5.39 5.77
C PHE A 149 -1.66 -4.24 6.70
N PHE A 150 -1.32 -3.10 6.10
CA PHE A 150 -0.95 -1.88 6.79
C PHE A 150 -1.55 -0.67 6.07
N SER A 151 -1.96 0.35 6.82
CA SER A 151 -2.22 1.68 6.24
C SER A 151 -0.92 2.49 6.12
N LEU A 152 -0.86 3.40 5.15
CA LEU A 152 0.28 4.31 4.97
C LEU A 152 0.07 5.66 5.69
N GLU A 153 1.11 6.13 6.37
CA GLU A 153 1.20 7.48 6.96
C GLU A 153 2.44 8.20 6.45
N VAL A 154 2.38 9.54 6.43
CA VAL A 154 3.52 10.40 6.11
C VAL A 154 3.96 11.17 7.34
N GLY A 155 5.26 11.27 7.60
CA GLY A 155 5.86 12.03 8.69
C GLY A 155 6.07 11.25 9.97
N ARG A 156 6.75 11.83 10.96
CA ARG A 156 7.13 11.13 12.20
C ARG A 156 6.00 10.97 13.21
N GLU A 157 5.12 11.96 13.30
CA GLU A 157 4.01 11.93 14.25
C GLU A 157 2.92 10.93 13.82
N PRO A 158 2.42 10.07 14.73
CA PRO A 158 1.32 9.13 14.47
C PRO A 158 0.01 9.84 14.14
N LYS A 159 -0.66 9.43 13.05
CA LYS A 159 -1.87 10.13 12.55
C LYS A 159 -3.15 9.32 12.68
N LYS A 160 -3.08 8.00 12.62
CA LYS A 160 -4.22 7.09 12.69
C LYS A 160 -4.75 7.03 14.12
N LYS A 161 -5.96 7.55 14.32
CA LYS A 161 -6.63 7.62 15.63
C LYS A 161 -7.49 6.41 15.98
N ARG A 162 -8.01 5.70 14.97
CA ARG A 162 -8.97 4.60 15.13
C ARG A 162 -8.77 3.51 14.08
N SER A 163 -9.18 2.29 14.40
CA SER A 163 -9.21 1.16 13.48
C SER A 163 -10.34 0.22 13.86
N ASN A 164 -11.02 -0.37 12.87
CA ASN A 164 -11.98 -1.44 13.11
C ASN A 164 -11.30 -2.76 13.50
N PHE A 165 -9.98 -2.83 13.32
CA PHE A 165 -9.16 -3.99 13.67
C PHE A 165 -8.65 -3.96 15.12
N GLY A 166 -9.01 -2.95 15.91
CA GLY A 166 -8.62 -2.83 17.32
C GLY A 166 -7.79 -1.59 17.65
N ASN A 167 -7.32 -1.53 18.90
CA ASN A 167 -6.72 -0.35 19.52
C ASN A 167 -5.21 -0.44 19.79
N HIS A 168 -4.59 -1.59 19.48
CA HIS A 168 -3.14 -1.77 19.51
C HIS A 168 -2.57 -1.44 18.13
N PHE A 169 -1.83 -0.34 18.03
CA PHE A 169 -1.22 0.12 16.79
C PHE A 169 0.29 -0.17 16.80
N TYR A 170 0.77 -0.74 15.70
CA TYR A 170 2.18 -0.98 15.43
C TYR A 170 2.60 -0.17 14.23
N ARG A 171 3.47 0.81 14.46
CA ARG A 171 3.88 1.79 13.46
C ARG A 171 5.35 1.59 13.12
N ILE A 172 5.63 1.34 11.85
CA ILE A 172 6.95 0.93 11.36
C ILE A 172 7.38 1.90 10.27
N ARG A 173 8.60 2.43 10.36
CA ARG A 173 9.19 3.21 9.26
C ARG A 173 9.28 2.35 8.00
N TYR A 174 8.63 2.81 6.94
CA TYR A 174 8.60 2.16 5.63
C TYR A 174 9.85 2.56 4.83
N SER A 175 10.73 1.59 4.57
CA SER A 175 12.04 1.86 3.96
C SER A 175 12.55 0.64 3.20
N ALA A 176 13.24 0.89 2.09
CA ALA A 176 13.98 -0.12 1.31
C ALA A 176 15.10 -0.82 2.11
N ASN A 177 15.56 -0.24 3.22
CA ASN A 177 16.64 -0.83 4.01
C ASN A 177 16.18 -2.05 4.83
N LYS A 178 14.86 -2.28 4.93
CA LYS A 178 14.28 -3.42 5.65
C LYS A 178 13.90 -4.52 4.68
N TYR A 179 14.52 -5.69 4.81
CA TYR A 179 14.28 -6.85 3.92
C TYR A 179 12.82 -7.27 3.80
N SER A 180 12.04 -7.18 4.89
CA SER A 180 10.60 -7.49 4.87
C SER A 180 9.79 -6.50 4.03
N LEU A 181 10.27 -5.27 3.87
CA LEU A 181 9.58 -4.17 3.19
C LEU A 181 9.99 -4.02 1.73
N VAL A 182 11.19 -4.48 1.35
CA VAL A 182 11.63 -4.43 -0.06
C VAL A 182 10.65 -5.17 -0.99
N TYR A 183 10.07 -6.27 -0.50
CA TYR A 183 9.16 -7.16 -1.24
C TYR A 183 7.69 -6.95 -0.87
N SER A 184 7.34 -5.82 -0.23
CA SER A 184 5.94 -5.48 -0.02
C SER A 184 5.29 -5.05 -1.33
N SER A 185 3.98 -5.13 -1.40
CA SER A 185 3.18 -4.46 -2.43
C SER A 185 2.40 -3.29 -1.84
N MET A 186 1.91 -2.40 -2.69
CA MET A 186 1.01 -1.32 -2.31
C MET A 186 -0.17 -1.30 -3.27
N VAL A 187 -1.38 -1.10 -2.73
CA VAL A 187 -2.54 -0.72 -3.52
C VAL A 187 -3.00 0.67 -3.11
N LEU A 188 -3.41 1.49 -4.08
CA LEU A 188 -3.82 2.86 -3.79
C LEU A 188 -5.19 2.92 -3.13
N TYR A 189 -6.15 2.14 -3.60
CA TYR A 189 -7.54 2.18 -3.11
C TYR A 189 -8.06 0.78 -2.77
N ASP A 190 -9.16 0.73 -2.02
CA ASP A 190 -9.91 -0.50 -1.74
C ASP A 190 -10.37 -1.13 -3.06
N GLN A 191 -9.92 -2.37 -3.31
CA GLN A 191 -10.14 -3.04 -4.58
C GLN A 191 -11.55 -3.61 -4.74
N LEU A 192 -12.30 -3.77 -3.64
CA LEU A 192 -13.69 -4.24 -3.64
C LEU A 192 -14.68 -3.08 -3.61
N TYR A 193 -14.41 -2.08 -2.77
CA TYR A 193 -15.28 -0.94 -2.54
C TYR A 193 -14.55 0.36 -2.87
N LYS A 194 -14.26 0.55 -4.16
CA LYS A 194 -13.63 1.77 -4.68
C LYS A 194 -14.39 3.00 -4.18
N CYS A 195 -13.67 4.02 -3.75
CA CYS A 195 -14.22 5.29 -3.24
C CYS A 195 -15.01 5.18 -1.92
N LYS A 196 -15.08 4.03 -1.24
CA LYS A 196 -15.71 3.93 0.09
C LYS A 196 -15.12 4.89 1.11
N HIS A 197 -13.82 5.23 0.98
CA HIS A 197 -13.17 6.24 1.83
C HIS A 197 -13.60 7.68 1.52
N LEU A 198 -14.15 7.93 0.33
CA LEU A 198 -14.64 9.23 -0.13
C LEU A 198 -16.14 9.41 0.18
N ASN A 199 -16.89 8.32 0.36
CA ASN A 199 -18.33 8.33 0.61
C ASN A 199 -18.69 8.15 2.10
N MET A 200 -17.87 8.64 3.04
CA MET A 200 -18.21 8.53 4.47
C MET A 200 -19.45 9.37 4.82
N LEU A 201 -20.38 8.76 5.57
CA LEU A 201 -21.67 9.31 6.02
C LEU A 201 -21.57 10.73 6.65
N GLU A 202 -22.70 11.45 6.63
CA GLU A 202 -22.99 12.87 6.97
C GLU A 202 -22.37 13.46 8.26
N HIS A 203 -21.63 12.71 9.06
CA HIS A 203 -21.08 13.14 10.36
C HIS A 203 -19.56 12.98 10.50
N SER A 204 -18.83 12.73 9.42
CA SER A 204 -17.36 12.69 9.46
C SER A 204 -16.71 13.51 8.36
N VAL A 205 -15.86 14.46 8.76
CA VAL A 205 -14.98 15.21 7.84
C VAL A 205 -14.06 14.23 7.13
N ARG A 206 -14.15 14.16 5.79
CA ARG A 206 -13.29 13.30 4.99
C ARG A 206 -11.88 13.87 4.99
N ILE A 207 -10.87 13.01 4.81
CA ILE A 207 -9.47 13.49 4.77
C ILE A 207 -9.27 14.46 3.60
N ILE A 208 -9.93 14.21 2.47
CA ILE A 208 -9.85 15.06 1.28
C ILE A 208 -10.37 16.48 1.54
N ASP A 209 -11.37 16.65 2.41
CA ASP A 209 -11.93 17.95 2.75
C ASP A 209 -10.91 18.81 3.53
N ARG A 210 -9.94 18.20 4.22
CA ARG A 210 -8.87 18.89 4.95
C ARG A 210 -7.82 19.51 4.04
N ILE A 211 -7.78 19.12 2.77
CA ILE A 211 -6.87 19.70 1.78
C ILE A 211 -7.35 21.12 1.42
N GLY A 212 -8.67 21.36 1.48
CA GLY A 212 -9.28 22.65 1.13
C GLY A 212 -9.13 23.00 -0.35
N ILE A 213 -9.34 22.02 -1.23
CA ILE A 213 -9.54 22.24 -2.67
C ILE A 213 -11.04 22.40 -2.96
N SER A 214 -11.39 22.92 -4.14
CA SER A 214 -12.80 23.08 -4.52
C SER A 214 -13.56 21.75 -4.62
N SER A 215 -14.88 21.78 -4.41
CA SER A 215 -15.76 20.61 -4.56
C SER A 215 -15.63 19.96 -5.94
N ASP A 216 -15.50 20.77 -6.99
CA ASP A 216 -15.38 20.31 -8.37
C ASP A 216 -14.07 19.54 -8.60
N SER A 217 -13.00 19.93 -7.90
CA SER A 217 -11.73 19.19 -7.93
C SER A 217 -11.83 17.88 -7.15
N VAL A 218 -12.55 17.86 -6.02
CA VAL A 218 -12.83 16.63 -5.27
C VAL A 218 -13.61 15.63 -6.13
N GLU A 219 -14.67 16.08 -6.82
CA GLU A 219 -15.45 15.25 -7.73
C GLU A 219 -14.59 14.72 -8.90
N GLN A 220 -13.70 15.54 -9.46
CA GLN A 220 -12.77 15.10 -10.50
C GLN A 220 -11.82 13.99 -10.02
N ILE A 221 -11.32 14.09 -8.79
CA ILE A 221 -10.47 13.05 -8.19
C ILE A 221 -11.27 11.76 -7.97
N GLU A 222 -12.47 11.86 -7.42
CA GLU A 222 -13.40 10.73 -7.25
C GLU A 222 -13.66 10.03 -8.59
N LEU A 223 -13.98 10.79 -9.64
CA LEU A 223 -14.18 10.27 -10.99
C LEU A 223 -12.91 9.68 -11.59
N SER A 224 -11.73 10.26 -11.36
CA SER A 224 -10.45 9.69 -11.81
C SER A 224 -10.24 8.31 -11.18
N ILE A 225 -10.44 8.16 -9.87
CA ILE A 225 -10.30 6.89 -9.15
C ILE A 225 -11.26 5.83 -9.71
N LEU A 226 -12.50 6.22 -9.99
CA LEU A 226 -13.49 5.33 -10.62
C LEU A 226 -13.10 4.94 -12.05
N ARG A 227 -12.50 5.85 -12.83
CA ARG A 227 -12.05 5.61 -14.21
C ARG A 227 -10.77 4.81 -14.31
N ARG A 228 -9.96 4.77 -13.24
CA ARG A 228 -8.74 3.94 -13.20
C ARG A 228 -9.01 2.43 -13.26
N THR A 229 -10.25 1.97 -13.47
CA THR A 229 -10.67 0.56 -13.62
C THR A 229 -9.89 -0.33 -14.58
N ASN A 230 -8.99 0.22 -15.40
CA ASN A 230 -8.22 -0.56 -16.34
C ASN A 230 -6.83 -0.97 -15.80
N GLY A 231 -6.35 -0.44 -14.69
CA GLY A 231 -5.01 -0.71 -14.15
C GLY A 231 -4.26 0.55 -13.77
N GLY A 232 -3.41 0.46 -12.75
CA GLY A 232 -2.64 1.64 -12.32
C GLY A 232 -2.47 1.80 -10.82
N SER A 233 -3.10 0.97 -10.00
CA SER A 233 -3.16 1.19 -8.55
C SER A 233 -2.41 0.19 -7.70
N ALA A 234 -1.91 -0.92 -8.27
CA ALA A 234 -1.22 -1.97 -7.54
C ALA A 234 0.25 -2.07 -7.95
N PHE A 235 1.15 -1.98 -6.99
CA PHE A 235 2.60 -1.95 -7.19
C PHE A 235 3.29 -3.05 -6.39
N SER A 236 4.31 -3.70 -6.96
CA SER A 236 5.13 -4.71 -6.28
C SER A 236 6.53 -4.19 -6.02
N GLY A 237 6.96 -4.28 -4.77
CA GLY A 237 8.24 -3.81 -4.27
C GLY A 237 8.19 -2.37 -3.74
N TYR A 238 9.04 -2.08 -2.76
CA TYR A 238 9.12 -0.76 -2.10
C TYR A 238 9.26 0.39 -3.11
N PHE A 239 10.24 0.31 -4.01
CA PHE A 239 10.54 1.40 -4.95
C PHE A 239 9.39 1.66 -5.93
N ASN A 240 8.81 0.60 -6.48
CA ASN A 240 7.65 0.72 -7.37
C ASN A 240 6.43 1.28 -6.63
N SER A 241 6.25 0.93 -5.36
CA SER A 241 5.14 1.43 -4.53
C SER A 241 5.26 2.93 -4.30
N ILE A 242 6.42 3.41 -3.83
CA ILE A 242 6.64 4.82 -3.55
C ILE A 242 6.61 5.66 -4.84
N ASN A 243 7.28 5.19 -5.90
CA ASN A 243 7.28 5.90 -7.19
C ASN A 243 5.90 5.86 -7.84
N GLY A 244 5.21 4.72 -7.78
CA GLY A 244 3.86 4.55 -8.31
C GLY A 244 2.84 5.46 -7.63
N LEU A 245 2.94 5.63 -6.31
CA LEU A 245 2.16 6.61 -5.55
C LEU A 245 2.44 8.04 -6.01
N LEU A 246 3.70 8.44 -6.09
CA LEU A 246 4.10 9.77 -6.56
C LEU A 246 3.56 10.07 -7.97
N TYR A 247 3.78 9.15 -8.91
CA TYR A 247 3.35 9.34 -10.29
C TYR A 247 1.83 9.35 -10.41
N SER A 248 1.14 8.55 -9.60
CA SER A 248 -0.32 8.58 -9.53
C SER A 248 -0.84 9.93 -9.09
N LEU A 249 -0.26 10.50 -8.02
CA LEU A 249 -0.62 11.83 -7.54
C LEU A 249 -0.41 12.90 -8.61
N LEU A 250 0.76 12.92 -9.24
CA LEU A 250 1.07 13.92 -10.27
C LEU A 250 0.12 13.84 -11.46
N ILE A 251 -0.26 12.62 -11.90
CA ILE A 251 -1.24 12.44 -12.97
C ILE A 251 -2.59 13.04 -12.55
N ASP A 252 -3.09 12.70 -11.37
CA ASP A 252 -4.40 13.18 -10.93
C ASP A 252 -4.41 14.69 -10.69
N ILE A 253 -3.33 15.26 -10.13
CA ILE A 253 -3.18 16.71 -9.96
C ILE A 253 -3.15 17.40 -11.33
N ARG A 254 -2.37 16.89 -12.29
CA ARG A 254 -2.24 17.49 -13.62
C ARG A 254 -3.56 17.49 -14.39
N GLU A 255 -4.37 16.45 -14.21
CA GLU A 255 -5.67 16.28 -14.86
C GLU A 255 -6.79 17.18 -14.28
N LEU A 256 -6.56 17.86 -13.13
CA LEU A 256 -7.53 18.81 -12.58
C LEU A 256 -7.81 19.97 -13.56
N LYS A 257 -9.00 20.56 -13.49
CA LYS A 257 -9.33 21.77 -14.28
C LYS A 257 -9.00 23.08 -13.55
N ASN A 258 -9.01 23.08 -12.22
CA ASN A 258 -8.80 24.27 -11.42
C ASN A 258 -7.29 24.49 -11.17
N GLU A 259 -6.71 25.50 -11.81
CA GLU A 259 -5.27 25.81 -11.69
C GLU A 259 -4.87 26.27 -10.28
N GLN A 260 -5.76 26.92 -9.54
CA GLN A 260 -5.48 27.32 -8.16
C GLN A 260 -5.38 26.09 -7.24
N ASP A 261 -6.26 25.11 -7.43
CA ASP A 261 -6.20 23.84 -6.70
C ASP A 261 -4.95 23.04 -7.06
N LYS A 262 -4.55 23.02 -8.35
CA LYS A 262 -3.28 22.42 -8.77
C LYS A 262 -2.09 23.03 -8.05
N LYS A 263 -1.99 24.36 -8.11
CA LYS A 263 -0.88 25.09 -7.48
C LYS A 263 -0.83 24.82 -5.98
N LYS A 264 -1.99 24.80 -5.32
CA LYS A 264 -2.09 24.46 -3.89
C LYS A 264 -1.56 23.05 -3.61
N LEU A 265 -2.00 22.05 -4.37
CA LEU A 265 -1.56 20.65 -4.21
C LEU A 265 -0.05 20.50 -4.46
N LEU A 266 0.47 21.12 -5.53
CA LEU A 266 1.90 21.07 -5.88
C LEU A 266 2.79 21.84 -4.88
N SER A 267 2.24 22.83 -4.18
CA SER A 267 2.95 23.59 -3.15
C SER A 267 3.11 22.85 -1.80
N ALA A 268 2.55 21.65 -1.65
CA ALA A 268 2.64 20.86 -0.42
C ALA A 268 4.10 20.65 0.02
N SER A 269 4.35 20.91 1.30
CA SER A 269 5.70 20.90 1.87
C SER A 269 5.78 20.24 3.24
N THR A 270 4.68 20.15 3.98
CA THR A 270 4.63 19.59 5.33
C THR A 270 4.20 18.13 5.34
N ASP A 271 4.53 17.42 6.42
CA ASP A 271 4.12 16.01 6.59
C ASP A 271 2.61 15.84 6.67
N GLU A 272 1.92 16.83 7.25
CA GLU A 272 0.46 16.84 7.35
C GLU A 272 -0.20 17.03 5.97
N GLU A 273 0.28 17.98 5.17
CA GLU A 273 -0.22 18.19 3.80
C GLU A 273 -0.06 16.92 2.94
N PHE A 274 1.13 16.31 2.93
CA PHE A 274 1.34 15.07 2.18
C PHE A 274 0.49 13.93 2.72
N ASN A 275 0.33 13.82 4.04
CA ASN A 275 -0.54 12.80 4.61
C ASN A 275 -2.00 13.00 4.17
N ASN A 276 -2.49 14.24 4.19
CA ASN A 276 -3.86 14.57 3.79
C ASN A 276 -4.06 14.37 2.29
N ILE A 277 -3.09 14.74 1.44
CA ILE A 277 -3.14 14.48 0.00
C ILE A 277 -3.17 12.98 -0.29
N ILE A 278 -2.22 12.20 0.24
CA ILE A 278 -2.11 10.77 -0.03
C ILE A 278 -3.33 10.00 0.48
N ASN A 279 -3.72 10.21 1.75
CA ASN A 279 -4.83 9.49 2.36
C ASN A 279 -6.20 10.07 1.98
N GLY A 280 -6.26 11.32 1.53
CA GLY A 280 -7.45 11.94 0.96
C GLY A 280 -7.74 11.41 -0.44
N PHE A 281 -6.72 11.31 -1.30
CA PHE A 281 -6.89 10.80 -2.66
C PHE A 281 -7.14 9.30 -2.62
N TYR A 282 -6.25 8.53 -1.99
CA TYR A 282 -6.18 7.09 -2.21
C TYR A 282 -6.49 6.26 -0.98
N ARG A 283 -5.97 6.66 0.19
CA ARG A 283 -5.88 5.82 1.40
C ARG A 283 -5.12 4.50 1.12
N PRO A 284 -3.83 4.58 0.77
CA PRO A 284 -3.07 3.42 0.34
C PRO A 284 -2.94 2.33 1.42
N GLU A 285 -2.93 1.09 0.95
CA GLU A 285 -2.68 -0.10 1.74
C GLU A 285 -1.35 -0.73 1.31
N VAL A 286 -0.44 -0.91 2.27
CA VAL A 286 0.81 -1.65 2.09
C VAL A 286 0.61 -3.08 2.56
N ARG A 287 1.14 -4.02 1.79
CA ARG A 287 0.93 -5.46 1.96
C ARG A 287 2.27 -6.18 2.04
N ILE A 288 2.51 -6.89 3.14
CA ILE A 288 3.73 -7.69 3.31
C ILE A 288 3.38 -9.18 3.15
N PRO A 289 4.05 -9.93 2.26
CA PRO A 289 3.75 -11.34 2.07
C PRO A 289 4.02 -12.20 3.31
N ILE A 290 3.02 -13.00 3.68
CA ILE A 290 3.00 -14.12 4.64
C ILE A 290 3.27 -13.74 6.09
N VAL A 291 4.40 -13.09 6.38
CA VAL A 291 4.85 -12.73 7.73
C VAL A 291 5.68 -11.45 7.72
N ALA A 292 5.37 -10.53 8.64
CA ALA A 292 6.17 -9.33 8.88
C ALA A 292 6.77 -9.40 10.30
N GLY A 293 8.09 -9.49 10.39
CA GLY A 293 8.81 -9.54 11.64
C GLY A 293 9.63 -8.28 11.86
N PHE A 294 9.60 -7.74 13.08
CA PHE A 294 10.29 -6.52 13.47
C PHE A 294 10.88 -6.64 14.88
N PHE A 295 12.08 -6.13 15.09
CA PHE A 295 12.67 -6.00 16.42
C PHE A 295 12.07 -4.79 17.18
N GLN A 296 12.21 -4.77 18.51
CA GLN A 296 11.66 -3.71 19.37
C GLN A 296 12.01 -2.27 18.92
N TRP A 297 13.21 -2.05 18.38
CA TRP A 297 13.66 -0.73 17.90
C TRP A 297 13.16 -0.38 16.49
N GLU A 298 12.44 -1.29 15.82
CA GLU A 298 11.96 -1.08 14.44
C GLU A 298 10.50 -0.65 14.35
N TYR A 299 9.77 -0.65 15.47
CA TYR A 299 8.38 -0.26 15.56
C TYR A 299 8.09 0.62 16.79
N GLU A 300 7.11 1.48 16.65
CA GLU A 300 6.45 2.19 17.73
C GLU A 300 5.16 1.43 18.09
N TYR A 301 4.95 1.19 19.38
CA TYR A 301 3.71 0.61 19.91
C TYR A 301 2.87 1.73 20.52
N ILE A 302 1.60 1.82 20.09
CA ILE A 302 0.66 2.83 20.56
C ILE A 302 -0.63 2.12 20.92
N GLU A 303 -1.01 2.20 22.18
CA GLU A 303 -2.31 1.74 22.65
C GLU A 303 -3.24 2.94 22.77
N ARG A 304 -4.43 2.84 22.19
CA ARG A 304 -5.44 3.91 22.27
C ARG A 304 -6.61 3.44 23.12
N ASN A 305 -7.15 4.33 23.93
CA ASN A 305 -8.46 4.10 24.54
C ASN A 305 -9.51 4.38 23.45
N ILE A 306 -10.37 3.41 23.16
CA ILE A 306 -11.53 3.56 22.28
C ILE A 306 -12.69 4.12 23.10
#